data_AF-A0A5Y2E5B9-F1
#
_entry.id   AF-A0A5Y2E5B9-F1
#
_cell.length_a   1.000
_cell.length_b   1.000
_cell.length_c   1.000
_cell.angle_alpha   90.00
_cell.angle_beta   90.00
_cell.angle_gamma   90.00
#
_symmetry.space_group_name_H-M   'P 1'
#
loop_
_entity.id
_entity.type
_entity.pdbx_description
1 polymer ?
#
loop_
_entity_poly.entity_id
_entity_poly.type
_entity_poly.pdbx_seq_one_letter_code
_entity_poly.pdbx_strand_id
1 'polypeptide(L)'
;MNTNVYENTDSETITPLNKRRILPVFLLVGLYAASTAAVMSVLPFYIREMGGSPLIIGIIIATEAFSQFCAAPLIGHLSDRVGRKRILIVTLAIAAISLLLLANAQCILFILLARTLFGISAGNLSATAAYIADCTHVRNRRQAIGILTGCIGLGGIVGA
;
A
#
# COMPACT_ATOMS: atom_id res chain seq x y z
N MET A 1 -18.43 33.36 -39.56
CA MET A 1 -17.35 32.56 -38.96
C MET A 1 -17.06 33.18 -37.60
N ASN A 2 -17.78 32.73 -36.56
CA ASN A 2 -17.85 33.41 -35.25
C ASN A 2 -16.95 32.69 -34.23
N THR A 3 -16.05 33.43 -33.61
CA THR A 3 -14.96 33.00 -32.71
C THR A 3 -15.39 32.73 -31.26
N ASN A 4 -16.66 32.41 -31.00
CA ASN A 4 -17.23 32.33 -29.64
C ASN A 4 -17.28 30.91 -29.05
N VAL A 5 -16.26 30.08 -29.28
CA VAL A 5 -16.21 28.70 -28.72
C VAL A 5 -15.20 28.56 -27.57
N TYR A 6 -14.37 29.58 -27.30
CA TYR A 6 -13.31 29.49 -26.28
C TYR A 6 -13.63 30.14 -24.93
N GLU A 7 -14.81 30.74 -24.75
CA GLU A 7 -15.07 31.62 -23.60
C GLU A 7 -15.86 30.97 -22.45
N ASN A 8 -16.04 29.64 -22.44
CA ASN A 8 -16.92 29.00 -21.45
C ASN A 8 -16.36 27.70 -20.82
N THR A 9 -15.04 27.64 -20.59
CA THR A 9 -14.38 26.47 -19.96
C THR A 9 -13.80 26.72 -18.57
N ASP A 10 -13.86 27.96 -18.06
CA ASP A 10 -13.08 28.37 -16.87
C ASP A 10 -13.90 28.63 -15.59
N SER A 11 -15.16 28.19 -15.52
CA SER A 11 -16.00 28.36 -14.31
C SER A 11 -16.52 27.05 -13.70
N GLU A 12 -15.95 25.89 -14.02
CA GLU A 12 -16.13 24.71 -13.16
C GLU A 12 -15.35 24.95 -11.86
N THR A 13 -16.09 25.33 -10.81
CA THR A 13 -15.58 25.51 -9.45
C THR A 13 -14.68 24.34 -9.05
N ILE A 14 -13.40 24.62 -8.79
CA ILE A 14 -12.43 23.64 -8.29
C ILE A 14 -12.97 23.09 -6.98
N THR A 15 -13.48 21.87 -6.99
CA THR A 15 -13.93 21.21 -5.77
C THR A 15 -12.70 20.86 -4.94
N PRO A 16 -12.52 21.44 -3.74
CA PRO A 16 -11.35 21.15 -2.92
C PRO A 16 -11.35 19.67 -2.51
N LEU A 17 -10.15 19.12 -2.30
CA LEU A 17 -10.00 17.73 -1.86
C LEU A 17 -10.85 17.48 -0.61
N ASN A 18 -11.72 16.48 -0.67
CA ASN A 18 -12.57 16.12 0.47
C ASN A 18 -11.73 15.39 1.54
N LYS A 19 -11.05 16.18 2.38
CA LYS A 19 -10.12 15.72 3.42
C LYS A 19 -10.71 14.61 4.29
N ARG A 20 -12.01 14.68 4.60
CA ARG A 20 -12.71 13.70 5.46
C ARG A 20 -12.78 12.30 4.84
N ARG A 21 -12.76 12.18 3.51
CA ARG A 21 -12.80 10.88 2.80
C ARG A 21 -11.42 10.33 2.47
N ILE A 22 -10.42 11.19 2.31
CA ILE A 22 -9.08 10.80 1.81
C ILE A 22 -8.08 10.63 2.97
N LEU A 23 -8.24 11.39 4.06
CA LEU A 23 -7.34 11.32 5.23
C LEU A 23 -7.21 9.90 5.81
N PRO A 24 -8.29 9.11 6.02
CA PRO A 24 -8.16 7.75 6.55
C PRO A 24 -7.33 6.85 5.63
N VAL A 25 -7.47 7.00 4.31
CA VAL A 25 -6.76 6.20 3.30
C VAL A 25 -5.27 6.53 3.33
N PHE A 26 -4.92 7.81 3.45
CA PHE A 26 -3.52 8.23 3.60
C PHE A 26 -2.87 7.72 4.87
N LEU A 27 -3.58 7.77 6.00
CA LEU A 27 -3.08 7.23 7.27
C LEU A 27 -2.85 5.71 7.18
N LEU A 28 -3.79 4.98 6.58
CA LEU A 28 -3.68 3.54 6.43
C LEU A 28 -2.50 3.13 5.52
N VAL A 29 -2.28 3.84 4.41
CA VAL A 29 -1.12 3.60 3.54
C VAL A 29 0.19 4.03 4.19
N GLY A 30 0.21 5.15 4.91
CA GLY A 30 1.40 5.56 5.66
C GLY A 30 1.78 4.54 6.73
N LEU A 31 0.81 4.01 7.49
CA LEU A 31 1.03 2.96 8.46
C LEU A 31 1.51 1.65 7.81
N TYR A 32 0.95 1.28 6.66
CA TYR A 32 1.41 0.13 5.88
C TYR A 32 2.89 0.30 5.45
N ALA A 33 3.26 1.49 4.94
CA ALA A 33 4.63 1.80 4.55
C ALA A 33 5.59 1.76 5.75
N ALA A 34 5.19 2.33 6.89
CA ALA A 34 5.97 2.27 8.13
C ALA A 34 6.20 0.84 8.61
N SER A 35 5.15 0.02 8.59
CA SER A 35 5.27 -1.40 8.96
C SER A 35 6.24 -2.16 8.05
N THR A 36 6.21 -1.87 6.75
CA THR A 36 7.11 -2.50 5.78
C THR A 36 8.57 -2.14 6.06
N ALA A 37 8.84 -0.85 6.28
CA ALA A 37 10.19 -0.36 6.57
C ALA A 37 10.72 -0.92 7.89
N ALA A 38 9.92 -0.87 8.96
CA ALA A 38 10.31 -1.40 10.27
C ALA A 38 10.65 -2.89 10.22
N VAL A 39 9.85 -3.68 9.50
CA VAL A 39 10.14 -5.10 9.33
C VAL A 39 11.43 -5.29 8.54
N MET A 40 11.67 -4.56 7.43
CA MET A 40 12.91 -4.70 6.68
C MET A 40 14.16 -4.38 7.51
N SER A 41 14.11 -3.39 8.39
CA SER A 41 15.23 -3.04 9.29
C SER A 41 15.53 -4.16 10.30
N VAL A 42 14.51 -4.79 10.90
CA VAL A 42 14.69 -5.76 12.00
C VAL A 42 14.81 -7.21 11.53
N LEU A 43 14.18 -7.57 10.40
CA LEU A 43 14.04 -8.94 9.92
C LEU A 43 15.37 -9.70 9.76
N PRO A 44 16.46 -9.11 9.22
CA PRO A 44 17.74 -9.81 9.11
C PRO A 44 18.33 -10.21 10.45
N PHE A 45 18.19 -9.37 11.47
CA PHE A 45 18.67 -9.67 12.83
C PHE A 45 17.84 -10.79 13.45
N TYR A 46 16.52 -10.70 13.32
CA TYR A 46 15.59 -11.70 13.87
C TYR A 46 15.81 -13.08 13.27
N ILE A 47 16.03 -13.18 11.94
CA ILE A 47 16.34 -14.46 11.28
C ILE A 47 17.71 -15.01 11.73
N ARG A 48 18.72 -14.15 11.92
CA ARG A 48 20.05 -14.57 12.37
C ARG A 48 20.04 -15.10 13.80
N GLU A 49 19.30 -14.48 14.70
CA GLU A 49 19.14 -14.95 16.08
C GLU A 49 18.53 -16.36 16.15
N MET A 50 17.67 -16.72 15.18
CA MET A 50 17.12 -18.06 15.03
C MET A 50 18.06 -19.05 14.32
N GLY A 51 19.33 -18.69 14.09
CA GLY A 51 20.31 -19.50 13.38
C GLY A 51 20.18 -19.47 11.85
N GLY A 52 19.40 -18.54 11.29
CA GLY A 52 19.21 -18.42 9.85
C GLY A 52 20.43 -17.86 9.13
N SER A 53 20.75 -18.44 7.96
CA SER A 53 21.86 -18.00 7.11
C SER A 53 21.47 -16.81 6.22
N PRO A 54 22.44 -16.07 5.65
CA PRO A 54 22.16 -15.03 4.65
C PRO A 54 21.33 -15.51 3.45
N LEU A 55 21.49 -16.79 3.06
CA LEU A 55 20.70 -17.41 2.00
C LEU A 55 19.22 -17.48 2.39
N ILE A 56 18.91 -17.85 3.64
CA ILE A 56 17.54 -17.91 4.15
C ILE A 56 16.88 -16.53 4.16
N ILE A 57 17.62 -15.49 4.57
CA ILE A 57 17.14 -14.10 4.52
C ILE A 57 16.76 -13.73 3.07
N GLY A 58 17.63 -14.05 2.10
CA GLY A 58 17.37 -13.85 0.69
C GLY A 58 16.11 -14.57 0.19
N ILE A 59 15.93 -15.85 0.58
CA ILE A 59 14.75 -16.64 0.22
C ILE A 59 13.47 -16.02 0.78
N ILE A 60 13.49 -15.54 2.03
CA ILE A 60 12.31 -14.94 2.66
C ILE A 60 11.91 -13.64 1.94
N ILE A 61 12.88 -12.76 1.67
CA ILE A 61 12.64 -11.52 0.93
C ILE A 61 12.16 -11.81 -0.50
N ALA A 62 12.76 -12.79 -1.17
CA ALA A 62 12.34 -13.20 -2.52
C ALA A 62 10.92 -13.77 -2.53
N THR A 63 10.56 -14.57 -1.53
CA THR A 63 9.21 -15.16 -1.40
C THR A 63 8.16 -14.08 -1.19
N GLU A 64 8.45 -13.07 -0.36
CA GLU A 64 7.59 -11.91 -0.21
C GLU A 64 7.40 -11.16 -1.53
N ALA A 65 8.50 -10.83 -2.21
CA ALA A 65 8.48 -10.10 -3.48
C ALA A 65 7.71 -10.89 -4.55
N PHE A 66 7.89 -12.21 -4.61
CA PHE A 66 7.16 -13.09 -5.52
C PHE A 66 5.67 -13.12 -5.19
N SER A 67 5.32 -13.24 -3.91
CA SER A 67 3.92 -13.21 -3.45
C SER A 67 3.26 -11.88 -3.79
N GLN A 68 3.96 -10.77 -3.58
CA GLN A 68 3.53 -9.43 -3.99
C GLN A 68 3.33 -9.32 -5.49
N PHE A 69 4.28 -9.81 -6.29
CA PHE A 69 4.19 -9.79 -7.74
C PHE A 69 2.95 -10.55 -8.26
N CYS A 70 2.67 -11.73 -7.70
CA CYS A 70 1.48 -12.51 -8.08
C CYS A 70 0.18 -11.87 -7.57
N ALA A 71 0.16 -11.37 -6.33
CA ALA A 71 -1.04 -10.85 -5.70
C ALA A 71 -1.46 -9.47 -6.22
N ALA A 72 -0.50 -8.60 -6.59
CA ALA A 72 -0.78 -7.24 -7.04
C ALA A 72 -1.80 -7.16 -8.20
N PRO A 73 -1.64 -7.87 -9.34
CA PRO A 73 -2.62 -7.83 -10.43
C PRO A 73 -3.96 -8.47 -10.04
N LEU A 74 -3.93 -9.58 -9.29
CA LEU A 74 -5.13 -10.30 -8.85
C LEU A 74 -6.01 -9.41 -7.96
N ILE A 75 -5.40 -8.78 -6.95
CA ILE A 75 -6.10 -7.92 -6.00
C ILE A 75 -6.50 -6.61 -6.65
N GLY A 76 -5.68 -6.04 -7.55
CA GLY A 76 -6.04 -4.86 -8.33
C GLY A 76 -7.35 -5.09 -9.09
N HIS A 77 -7.39 -6.17 -9.88
CA HIS A 77 -8.58 -6.57 -10.64
C HIS A 77 -9.79 -6.90 -9.74
N LEU A 78 -9.55 -7.58 -8.61
CA LEU A 78 -10.61 -7.86 -7.64
C LEU A 78 -11.16 -6.57 -6.99
N SER A 79 -10.31 -5.56 -6.79
CA SER A 79 -10.70 -4.25 -6.27
C SER A 79 -11.66 -3.50 -7.19
N ASP A 80 -11.47 -3.64 -8.50
CA ASP A 80 -12.35 -3.05 -9.50
C ASP A 80 -13.73 -3.72 -9.49
N ARG A 81 -13.80 -5.04 -9.22
CA ARG A 81 -15.06 -5.81 -9.21
C ARG A 81 -15.84 -5.75 -7.90
N VAL A 82 -15.17 -5.93 -6.77
CA VAL A 82 -15.79 -6.05 -5.44
C VAL A 82 -15.97 -4.69 -4.77
N GLY A 83 -15.24 -3.68 -5.26
CA GLY A 83 -15.22 -2.33 -4.75
C GLY A 83 -13.93 -2.05 -3.97
N ARG A 84 -13.26 -0.96 -4.36
CA ARG A 84 -11.93 -0.58 -3.87
C ARG A 84 -11.83 -0.47 -2.36
N LYS A 85 -12.82 0.16 -1.72
CA LYS A 85 -12.84 0.36 -0.27
C LYS A 85 -12.84 -0.97 0.50
N ARG A 86 -13.62 -1.96 0.04
CA ARG A 86 -13.70 -3.27 0.71
C ARG A 86 -12.37 -4.01 0.60
N ILE A 87 -11.79 -4.05 -0.61
CA ILE A 87 -10.51 -4.71 -0.85
C ILE A 87 -9.37 -4.03 -0.08
N LEU A 88 -9.36 -2.70 0.00
CA LEU A 88 -8.38 -1.96 0.80
C LEU A 88 -8.42 -2.38 2.28
N ILE A 89 -9.61 -2.49 2.88
CA ILE A 89 -9.74 -2.95 4.27
C ILE A 89 -9.27 -4.40 4.43
N VAL A 90 -9.61 -5.28 3.49
CA VAL A 90 -9.19 -6.69 3.52
C VAL A 90 -7.68 -6.84 3.41
N THR A 91 -7.02 -6.12 2.49
CA THR A 91 -5.55 -6.19 2.36
C THR A 91 -4.85 -5.65 3.61
N LEU A 92 -5.36 -4.58 4.21
CA LEU A 92 -4.86 -4.07 5.49
C LEU A 92 -5.05 -5.08 6.64
N ALA A 93 -6.18 -5.78 6.69
CA ALA A 93 -6.39 -6.84 7.68
C ALA A 93 -5.40 -8.00 7.48
N ILE A 94 -5.16 -8.41 6.24
CA ILE A 94 -4.15 -9.42 5.89
C ILE A 94 -2.75 -8.97 6.35
N ALA A 95 -2.39 -7.71 6.08
CA ALA A 95 -1.13 -7.13 6.53
C ALA A 95 -1.02 -7.14 8.06
N ALA A 96 -2.05 -6.73 8.79
CA ALA A 96 -2.07 -6.74 10.25
C ALA A 96 -1.92 -8.16 10.82
N ILE A 97 -2.65 -9.14 10.28
CA ILE A 97 -2.53 -10.56 10.67
C ILE A 97 -1.11 -11.06 10.44
N SER A 98 -0.50 -10.70 9.31
CA SER A 98 0.87 -11.12 9.00
C SER A 98 1.91 -10.53 9.96
N LEU A 99 1.71 -9.29 10.42
CA LEU A 99 2.57 -8.67 11.43
C LEU A 99 2.41 -9.36 12.79
N LEU A 100 1.19 -9.71 13.19
CA LEU A 100 0.95 -10.49 14.41
C LEU A 100 1.59 -11.86 14.34
N LEU A 101 1.52 -12.52 13.18
CA LEU A 101 2.16 -13.82 12.95
C LEU A 101 3.68 -13.69 13.04
N LEU A 102 4.25 -12.63 12.46
CA LEU A 102 5.69 -12.35 12.53
C LEU A 102 6.14 -12.08 13.98
N ALA A 103 5.38 -11.30 14.74
CA ALA A 103 5.69 -10.97 16.12
C ALA A 103 5.68 -12.19 17.06
N ASN A 104 4.94 -13.24 16.69
CA ASN A 104 4.86 -14.50 17.43
C ASN A 104 5.66 -15.64 16.76
N ALA A 105 6.57 -15.32 15.84
CA ALA A 105 7.29 -16.34 15.09
C ALA A 105 8.27 -17.11 15.98
N GLN A 106 8.06 -18.42 16.09
CA GLN A 106 8.92 -19.30 16.90
C GLN A 106 9.95 -20.06 16.06
N CYS A 107 9.80 -20.04 14.74
CA CYS A 107 10.76 -20.60 13.80
C CYS A 107 10.76 -19.85 12.46
N ILE A 108 11.79 -20.11 11.65
CA ILE A 108 11.97 -19.51 10.32
C ILE A 108 10.75 -19.74 9.41
N LEU A 109 10.08 -20.89 9.54
CA LEU A 109 8.89 -21.19 8.74
C LEU A 109 7.72 -20.24 9.06
N PHE A 110 7.54 -19.86 10.33
CA PHE A 110 6.54 -18.86 10.71
C PHE A 110 6.84 -17.49 10.10
N ILE A 111 8.12 -17.11 10.07
CA ILE A 111 8.58 -15.89 9.38
C ILE A 111 8.24 -15.96 7.90
N LEU A 112 8.58 -17.07 7.23
CA LEU A 112 8.28 -17.26 5.80
C LEU A 112 6.79 -17.13 5.51
N LEU A 113 5.92 -17.76 6.32
CA LEU A 113 4.47 -17.67 6.19
C LEU A 113 3.97 -16.23 6.41
N ALA A 114 4.48 -15.55 7.44
CA ALA A 114 4.15 -14.16 7.70
C ALA A 114 4.55 -13.25 6.52
N ARG A 115 5.75 -13.41 5.97
CA ARG A 115 6.21 -12.59 4.83
C ARG A 115 5.45 -12.90 3.54
N THR A 116 5.10 -14.17 3.31
CA THR A 116 4.23 -14.57 2.19
C THR A 116 2.87 -13.88 2.30
N LEU A 117 2.25 -13.92 3.49
CA LEU A 117 0.95 -13.29 3.74
C LEU A 117 1.02 -11.76 3.61
N PHE A 118 2.11 -11.14 4.08
CA PHE A 118 2.35 -9.71 3.89
C PHE A 118 2.46 -9.36 2.40
N GLY A 119 3.22 -10.15 1.61
CA GLY A 119 3.31 -9.98 0.16
C GLY A 119 1.95 -10.06 -0.53
N ILE A 120 1.05 -10.96 -0.08
CA ILE A 120 -0.32 -11.03 -0.60
C ILE A 120 -1.08 -9.72 -0.37
N SER A 121 -0.80 -8.96 0.69
CA SER A 121 -1.48 -7.68 0.93
C SER A 121 -1.06 -6.53 -0.01
N ALA A 122 -0.05 -6.73 -0.87
CA ALA A 122 0.59 -5.68 -1.66
C ALA A 122 -0.34 -4.95 -2.66
N GLY A 123 -1.48 -5.53 -3.03
CA GLY A 123 -2.49 -4.86 -3.84
C GLY A 123 -3.07 -3.57 -3.22
N ASN A 124 -2.79 -3.32 -1.94
CA ASN A 124 -3.17 -2.09 -1.22
C ASN A 124 -2.75 -0.81 -1.95
N LEU A 125 -1.51 -0.71 -2.42
CA LEU A 125 -1.01 0.52 -3.05
C LEU A 125 -1.76 0.85 -4.36
N SER A 126 -1.99 -0.17 -5.19
CA SER A 126 -2.73 -0.03 -6.44
C SER A 126 -4.20 0.34 -6.19
N ALA A 127 -4.88 -0.39 -5.28
CA ALA A 127 -6.25 -0.12 -4.91
C ALA A 127 -6.44 1.28 -4.31
N THR A 128 -5.47 1.74 -3.52
CA THR A 128 -5.46 3.08 -2.94
C THR A 128 -5.29 4.17 -4.00
N ALA A 129 -4.31 4.03 -4.88
CA ALA A 129 -4.08 5.01 -5.96
C ALA A 129 -5.33 5.17 -6.83
N ALA A 130 -5.97 4.04 -7.16
CA ALA A 130 -7.18 4.05 -7.96
C ALA A 130 -8.40 4.58 -7.18
N TYR A 131 -8.54 4.28 -5.88
CA TYR A 131 -9.58 4.87 -5.03
C TYR A 131 -9.45 6.40 -4.95
N ILE A 132 -8.23 6.90 -4.81
CA ILE A 132 -7.96 8.33 -4.82
C ILE A 132 -8.29 8.94 -6.18
N ALA A 133 -7.93 8.28 -7.28
CA ALA A 133 -8.27 8.73 -8.62
C ALA A 133 -9.80 8.83 -8.85
N ASP A 134 -10.58 7.90 -8.29
CA ASP A 134 -12.04 7.88 -8.38
C ASP A 134 -12.73 8.96 -7.53
N CYS A 135 -12.16 9.31 -6.38
CA CYS A 135 -12.76 10.31 -5.48
C CYS A 135 -12.19 11.73 -5.64
N THR A 136 -11.34 11.97 -6.63
CA THR A 136 -10.72 13.28 -6.88
C THR A 136 -10.99 13.79 -8.29
N HIS A 137 -11.17 15.11 -8.41
CA HIS A 137 -11.36 15.78 -9.70
C HIS A 137 -10.09 15.73 -10.56
N VAL A 138 -10.21 15.69 -11.89
CA VAL A 138 -9.07 15.55 -12.83
C VAL A 138 -7.98 16.60 -12.58
N ARG A 139 -8.36 17.86 -12.33
CA ARG A 139 -7.44 18.97 -12.00
C ARG A 139 -6.65 18.75 -10.69
N ASN A 140 -7.25 18.11 -9.67
CA ASN A 140 -6.65 17.91 -8.35
C ASN A 140 -6.05 16.52 -8.15
N ARG A 141 -6.26 15.59 -9.09
CA ARG A 141 -5.77 14.20 -9.02
C ARG A 141 -4.25 14.11 -8.88
N ARG A 142 -3.51 14.93 -9.62
CA ARG A 142 -2.03 14.99 -9.51
C ARG A 142 -1.58 15.36 -8.10
N GLN A 143 -2.24 16.36 -7.49
CA GLN A 143 -1.95 16.77 -6.11
C GLN A 143 -2.27 15.64 -5.13
N ALA A 144 -3.40 14.96 -5.27
CA ALA A 144 -3.80 13.86 -4.39
C ALA A 144 -2.85 12.66 -4.46
N ILE A 145 -2.40 12.30 -5.68
CA ILE A 145 -1.39 11.26 -5.87
C ILE A 145 -0.03 11.70 -5.28
N GLY A 146 0.35 12.97 -5.44
CA GLY A 146 1.55 13.52 -4.82
C GLY A 146 1.52 13.43 -3.28
N ILE A 147 0.38 13.72 -2.66
CA ILE A 147 0.19 13.55 -1.21
C ILE A 147 0.27 12.07 -0.84
N LEU A 148 -0.35 11.16 -1.60
CA LEU A 148 -0.25 9.72 -1.38
C LEU A 148 1.21 9.25 -1.35
N THR A 149 2.01 9.65 -2.35
CA THR A 149 3.43 9.29 -2.41
C THR A 149 4.23 9.90 -1.27
N GLY A 150 3.89 11.13 -0.85
CA GLY A 150 4.46 11.76 0.34
C GLY A 150 4.15 10.97 1.61
N CYS A 151 2.92 10.48 1.78
CA CYS A 151 2.54 9.64 2.93
C CYS A 151 3.27 8.29 2.94
N ILE A 152 3.48 7.66 1.77
CA ILE A 152 4.28 6.43 1.66
C ILE A 152 5.71 6.71 2.11
N GLY A 153 6.32 7.80 1.62
CA GLY A 153 7.68 8.19 2.00
C GLY A 153 7.82 8.49 3.49
N LEU A 154 6.91 9.31 4.05
CA LEU A 154 6.89 9.61 5.48
C LEU A 154 6.71 8.36 6.33
N GLY A 155 5.78 7.47 5.94
CA GLY A 155 5.60 6.18 6.60
C GLY A 155 6.90 5.37 6.59
N GLY A 156 7.53 5.24 5.42
CA GLY A 156 8.82 4.55 5.29
C GLY A 156 9.91 5.12 6.21
N ILE A 157 10.02 6.45 6.32
CA ILE A 157 10.98 7.10 7.23
C ILE A 157 10.65 6.81 8.70
N VAL A 158 9.38 6.89 9.09
CA VAL A 158 8.96 6.61 10.48
C VAL A 158 9.22 5.15 10.86
N GLY A 159 9.13 4.25 9.90
CA GLY A 159 9.36 2.83 10.12
C GLY A 159 10.83 2.40 10.08
N ALA A 160 11.70 3.10 9.33
CA ALA A 160 13.08 2.70 9.10
C ALA A 160 13.95 2.79 10.36
#